data_AF-A0A2N9H5Z5-F1
#
_entry.id   AF-A0A2N9H5Z5-F1
#
_cell.length_a   1.000
_cell.length_b   1.000
_cell.length_c   1.000
_cell.angle_alpha   90.00
_cell.angle_beta   90.00
_cell.angle_gamma   90.00
#
_symmetry.space_group_name_H-M   'P 1'
#
loop_
_entity.id
_entity.type
_entity.pdbx_description
1 polymer ?
#
loop_
_entity_poly.entity_id
_entity_poly.type
_entity_poly.pdbx_seq_one_letter_code
_entity_poly.pdbx_strand_id
1 'polypeptide(L)'
;MAPVSFSFPPLPVVIREVWQHNLEEEFHLVKIAAMTHHMVSMDTEFPGVVYRPANVDKRCLGKLSPVMNYQIMKENVNATNIIQLGLALCDDHGNLPNFGTMSQYVWQFNFSDFDVYTDLQNTDSIDLLKRQGIDFDRNLEEGIDSAHFAALMAKSGLLFNPNGSDFAWVTFHGSYDLAHLMKILTRDKQLPNDLSQFMCMVCIVFGRKVFDMKNMMKFCDGLYGGLENLSNTLGVQRVAGKCHQAGSDTLLTMQTFRRFLDIYFKQKSESGLRHNGHLLARFQCVLHGLEPNNYFDQFNGRSLIAA
;
A
#
# COMPACT_ATOMS: atom_id res chain seq x y z
N MET A 1 38.34 -19.38 19.61
CA MET A 1 37.30 -20.00 18.76
C MET A 1 36.24 -18.93 18.52
N ALA A 2 36.00 -18.53 17.27
CA ALA A 2 34.90 -17.62 16.96
C ALA A 2 33.57 -18.36 17.21
N PRO A 3 32.55 -17.71 17.78
CA PRO A 3 31.25 -18.34 17.97
C PRO A 3 30.66 -18.64 16.60
N VAL A 4 30.30 -19.90 16.38
CA VAL A 4 29.53 -20.32 15.20
C VAL A 4 28.14 -19.73 15.37
N SER A 5 27.84 -18.65 14.65
CA SER A 5 26.49 -18.10 14.59
C SER A 5 25.63 -19.04 13.75
N PHE A 6 24.81 -19.84 14.40
CA PHE A 6 23.73 -20.55 13.73
C PHE A 6 22.66 -19.52 13.35
N SER A 7 22.70 -19.01 12.12
CA SER A 7 21.56 -18.27 11.56
C SER A 7 20.54 -19.32 11.11
N PHE A 8 19.42 -19.42 11.83
CA PHE A 8 18.27 -20.16 11.32
C PHE A 8 17.82 -19.52 10.00
N PRO A 9 17.40 -20.33 9.00
CA PRO A 9 16.81 -19.78 7.79
C PRO A 9 15.59 -18.92 8.17
N PRO A 10 15.33 -17.82 7.44
CA PRO A 10 14.15 -17.01 7.69
C PRO A 10 12.88 -17.86 7.59
N LEU A 11 11.92 -17.60 8.48
CA LEU A 11 10.64 -18.33 8.49
C LEU A 11 9.93 -18.16 7.14
N PRO A 12 9.28 -19.21 6.62
CA PRO A 12 8.49 -19.10 5.41
C PRO A 12 7.34 -18.10 5.61
N VAL A 13 7.10 -17.26 4.59
CA VAL A 13 5.97 -16.32 4.59
C VAL A 13 4.77 -16.98 3.91
N VAL A 14 3.63 -16.94 4.58
CA VAL A 14 2.35 -17.45 4.10
C VAL A 14 1.42 -16.27 3.84
N ILE A 15 0.98 -16.14 2.59
CA ILE A 15 -0.11 -15.23 2.23
C ILE A 15 -1.41 -15.95 2.59
N ARG A 16 -2.15 -15.39 3.55
CA ARG A 16 -3.44 -15.90 4.01
C ARG A 16 -4.53 -15.38 3.08
N GLU A 17 -5.07 -16.28 2.26
CA GLU A 17 -6.22 -15.99 1.40
C GLU A 17 -7.47 -15.81 2.25
N VAL A 18 -8.03 -14.60 2.22
CA VAL A 18 -9.23 -14.23 2.96
C VAL A 18 -10.40 -14.10 2.00
N TRP A 19 -11.47 -14.80 2.34
CA TRP A 19 -12.75 -14.90 1.64
C TRP A 19 -13.86 -14.62 2.66
N GLN A 20 -15.12 -14.59 2.21
CA GLN A 20 -16.22 -14.27 3.12
C GLN A 20 -16.31 -15.22 4.32
N HIS A 21 -16.04 -16.51 4.12
CA HIS A 21 -16.22 -17.55 5.14
C HIS A 21 -15.21 -17.49 6.30
N ASN A 22 -14.01 -16.96 6.08
CA ASN A 22 -12.96 -16.85 7.11
C ASN A 22 -12.64 -15.38 7.50
N LEU A 23 -13.37 -14.41 6.96
CA LEU A 23 -13.10 -12.99 7.15
C LEU A 23 -12.97 -12.57 8.62
N GLU A 24 -13.91 -13.01 9.48
CA GLU A 24 -13.91 -12.65 10.89
C GLU A 24 -12.73 -13.26 11.66
N GLU A 25 -12.39 -14.52 11.37
CA GLU A 25 -11.26 -15.22 11.99
C GLU A 25 -9.94 -14.54 11.63
N GLU A 26 -9.77 -14.15 10.37
CA GLU A 26 -8.57 -13.46 9.90
C GLU A 26 -8.47 -12.05 10.48
N PHE A 27 -9.58 -11.32 10.61
CA PHE A 27 -9.58 -10.03 11.29
C PHE A 27 -9.27 -10.13 12.78
N HIS A 28 -9.57 -11.26 13.44
CA HIS A 28 -9.11 -11.50 14.80
C HIS A 28 -7.58 -11.57 14.88
N LEU A 29 -6.93 -12.25 13.93
CA LEU A 29 -5.47 -12.31 13.84
C LEU A 29 -4.86 -10.95 13.50
N VAL A 30 -5.48 -10.18 12.60
CA VAL A 30 -5.05 -8.80 12.28
C VAL A 30 -5.07 -7.93 13.53
N LYS A 31 -6.13 -8.01 14.36
CA LYS A 31 -6.21 -7.28 15.64
C LYS A 31 -5.10 -7.66 16.61
N ILE A 32 -4.76 -8.95 16.70
CA ILE A 32 -3.65 -9.42 17.55
C ILE A 32 -2.31 -8.88 17.01
N ALA A 33 -2.07 -8.96 15.70
CA ALA A 33 -0.86 -8.45 15.08
C ALA A 33 -0.68 -6.95 15.32
N ALA A 34 -1.77 -6.18 15.22
CA ALA A 34 -1.78 -4.73 15.42
C ALA A 34 -1.33 -4.29 16.82
N MET A 35 -1.34 -5.18 17.82
CA MET A 35 -0.85 -4.87 19.17
C MET A 35 0.67 -4.64 19.20
N THR A 36 1.43 -5.28 18.30
CA THR A 36 2.90 -5.28 18.32
C THR A 36 3.56 -4.90 17.00
N HIS A 37 2.81 -4.91 15.90
CA HIS A 37 3.31 -4.65 14.55
C HIS A 37 2.75 -3.33 14.04
N HIS A 38 3.48 -2.23 14.25
CA HIS A 38 3.00 -0.87 14.01
C HIS A 38 3.40 -0.29 12.65
N MET A 39 4.08 -1.03 11.79
CA MET A 39 4.24 -0.64 10.39
C MET A 39 3.29 -1.46 9.54
N VAL A 40 2.47 -0.79 8.73
CA VAL A 40 1.43 -1.41 7.90
C VAL A 40 1.71 -1.06 6.45
N SER A 41 1.73 -2.04 5.57
CA SER A 41 1.71 -1.79 4.13
C SER A 41 0.43 -2.31 3.52
N MET A 42 0.03 -1.69 2.42
CA MET A 42 -1.11 -2.10 1.63
C MET A 42 -0.88 -1.84 0.15
N ASP A 43 -1.59 -2.59 -0.66
CA ASP A 43 -1.67 -2.54 -2.11
C ASP A 43 -3.04 -3.10 -2.52
N THR A 44 -3.57 -2.69 -3.67
CA THR A 44 -4.88 -3.16 -4.15
C THR A 44 -4.83 -3.57 -5.61
N GLU A 45 -5.68 -4.54 -5.96
CA GLU A 45 -5.99 -4.84 -7.36
C GLU A 45 -7.40 -4.36 -7.68
N PHE A 46 -7.55 -3.69 -8.81
CA PHE A 46 -8.79 -3.11 -9.32
C PHE A 46 -8.78 -3.17 -10.86
N PRO A 47 -9.92 -2.97 -11.55
CA PRO A 47 -10.03 -3.25 -12.98
C PRO A 47 -9.39 -2.15 -13.87
N GLY A 48 -8.37 -1.46 -13.36
CA GLY A 48 -7.60 -0.45 -14.05
C GLY A 48 -8.32 0.88 -14.28
N VAL A 49 -7.71 1.71 -15.12
CA VAL A 49 -8.22 3.04 -15.49
C VAL A 49 -9.13 2.92 -16.72
N VAL A 50 -10.41 3.21 -16.53
CA VAL A 50 -11.48 3.20 -17.54
C VAL A 50 -11.69 4.56 -18.21
N TYR A 51 -11.61 5.65 -17.43
CA TYR A 51 -11.72 7.01 -17.92
C TYR A 51 -10.35 7.63 -18.10
N ARG A 52 -10.09 8.10 -19.32
CA ARG A 52 -8.88 8.86 -19.66
C ARG A 52 -9.28 10.24 -20.18
N PRO A 53 -8.53 11.30 -19.81
CA PRO A 53 -8.82 12.64 -20.30
C PRO A 53 -8.68 12.69 -21.83
N ALA A 54 -9.77 12.99 -22.54
CA ALA A 54 -9.84 12.94 -24.00
C ALA A 54 -8.86 13.90 -24.71
N ASN A 55 -8.52 15.02 -24.06
CA ASN A 55 -7.73 16.11 -24.65
C ASN A 55 -6.29 16.19 -24.12
N VAL A 56 -5.80 15.16 -23.43
CA VAL A 56 -4.44 15.12 -22.90
C VAL A 56 -3.65 14.04 -23.63
N ASP A 57 -2.53 14.43 -24.25
CA ASP A 57 -1.59 13.49 -24.83
C ASP A 57 -1.11 12.51 -23.75
N LYS A 58 -1.09 11.20 -24.07
CA LYS A 58 -0.63 10.15 -23.15
C LYS A 58 0.76 10.46 -22.56
N ARG A 59 1.64 11.12 -23.31
CA ARG A 59 2.99 11.53 -22.88
C ARG A 59 2.98 12.63 -21.82
N CYS A 60 1.86 13.34 -21.69
CA CYS A 60 1.67 14.43 -20.73
C CYS A 60 0.92 13.99 -19.47
N LEU A 61 0.39 12.75 -19.40
CA LEU A 61 -0.32 12.26 -18.22
C LEU A 61 0.55 12.32 -16.96
N GLY A 62 1.84 12.01 -17.06
CA GLY A 62 2.78 12.12 -15.94
C GLY A 62 3.19 13.56 -15.56
N LYS A 63 2.64 14.58 -16.25
CA LYS A 63 2.94 16.02 -16.03
C LYS A 63 1.71 16.82 -15.64
N LEU A 64 0.58 16.16 -15.38
CA LEU A 64 -0.63 16.82 -14.95
C LEU A 64 -0.48 17.42 -13.55
N SER A 65 -1.27 18.46 -13.28
CA SER A 65 -1.30 19.04 -11.94
C SER A 65 -1.89 18.05 -10.94
N PRO A 66 -1.52 18.14 -9.65
CA PRO A 66 -2.08 17.29 -8.59
C PRO A 66 -3.62 17.28 -8.55
N VAL A 67 -4.25 18.43 -8.80
CA VAL A 67 -5.71 18.56 -8.85
C VAL A 67 -6.30 17.79 -10.03
N MET A 68 -5.69 17.85 -11.21
CA MET A 68 -6.15 17.08 -12.37
C MET A 68 -5.95 15.57 -12.18
N ASN A 69 -4.81 15.16 -11.62
CA ASN A 69 -4.57 13.75 -11.26
C ASN A 69 -5.63 13.24 -10.29
N TYR A 70 -5.98 14.04 -9.28
CA TYR A 70 -7.05 13.71 -8.34
C TYR A 70 -8.40 13.53 -9.04
N GLN A 71 -8.80 14.43 -9.93
CA GLN A 71 -10.09 14.30 -10.63
C GLN A 71 -10.17 13.04 -11.49
N ILE A 72 -9.10 12.72 -12.22
CA ILE A 72 -9.02 11.48 -13.01
C ILE A 72 -9.11 10.25 -12.09
N MET A 73 -8.35 10.23 -11.00
CA MET A 73 -8.41 9.15 -10.02
C MET A 73 -9.82 9.01 -9.43
N LYS A 74 -10.42 10.12 -8.99
CA LYS A 74 -11.77 10.17 -8.44
C LYS A 74 -12.80 9.56 -9.39
N GLU A 75 -12.81 9.97 -10.65
CA GLU A 75 -13.75 9.46 -11.65
C GLU A 75 -13.61 7.95 -11.85
N ASN A 76 -12.37 7.45 -11.91
CA ASN A 76 -12.10 6.02 -12.08
C ASN A 76 -12.47 5.20 -10.85
N VAL A 77 -12.06 5.62 -9.65
CA VAL A 77 -12.36 4.91 -8.40
C VAL A 77 -13.87 4.90 -8.12
N ASN A 78 -14.57 6.00 -8.39
CA ASN A 78 -16.02 6.05 -8.22
C ASN A 78 -16.73 5.06 -9.16
N ALA A 79 -16.20 4.85 -10.38
CA ALA A 79 -16.80 4.01 -11.40
C ALA A 79 -16.38 2.53 -11.38
N THR A 80 -15.39 2.15 -10.56
CA THR A 80 -14.84 0.79 -10.52
C THR A 80 -14.85 0.22 -9.12
N ASN A 81 -14.90 -1.10 -9.00
CA ASN A 81 -14.92 -1.80 -7.72
C ASN A 81 -13.56 -2.46 -7.46
N ILE A 82 -13.20 -2.59 -6.18
CA ILE A 82 -11.97 -3.29 -5.77
C ILE A 82 -12.10 -4.79 -6.09
N ILE A 83 -10.98 -5.45 -6.38
CA ILE A 83 -10.92 -6.90 -6.61
C ILE A 83 -10.15 -7.58 -5.47
N GLN A 84 -8.99 -7.04 -5.11
CA GLN A 84 -8.20 -7.52 -3.96
C GLN A 84 -7.62 -6.38 -3.14
N LEU A 85 -7.35 -6.65 -1.87
CA LEU A 85 -6.55 -5.81 -0.99
C LEU A 85 -5.51 -6.69 -0.28
N GLY A 86 -4.26 -6.25 -0.29
CA GLY A 86 -3.20 -6.84 0.50
C GLY A 86 -2.97 -6.05 1.79
N LEU A 87 -2.68 -6.75 2.87
CA LEU A 87 -2.33 -6.13 4.15
C LEU A 87 -1.15 -6.89 4.77
N ALA A 88 -0.08 -6.17 5.08
CA ALA A 88 1.03 -6.70 5.86
C ALA A 88 1.33 -5.78 7.04
N LEU A 89 1.64 -6.39 8.18
CA LEU A 89 2.10 -5.67 9.36
C LEU A 89 3.51 -6.17 9.71
N CYS A 90 4.41 -5.26 10.07
CA CYS A 90 5.70 -5.63 10.63
C CYS A 90 6.03 -4.86 11.92
N ASP A 91 6.87 -5.46 12.76
CA ASP A 91 7.41 -4.83 13.96
C ASP A 91 8.53 -3.83 13.61
N ASP A 92 9.09 -3.18 14.63
CA ASP A 92 10.19 -2.22 14.45
C ASP A 92 11.46 -2.84 13.83
N HIS A 93 11.60 -4.16 13.87
CA HIS A 93 12.70 -4.92 13.27
C HIS A 93 12.39 -5.40 11.85
N GLY A 94 11.16 -5.25 11.38
CA GLY A 94 10.71 -5.74 10.06
C GLY A 94 10.23 -7.18 10.08
N ASN A 95 10.03 -7.79 11.24
CA ASN A 95 9.45 -9.13 11.35
C ASN A 95 7.94 -9.05 11.13
N LEU A 96 7.41 -9.99 10.36
CA LEU A 96 5.96 -10.20 10.20
C LEU A 96 5.40 -11.01 11.38
N PRO A 97 4.09 -10.91 11.67
CA PRO A 97 3.46 -11.69 12.72
C PRO A 97 3.58 -13.20 12.44
N ASN A 98 3.92 -13.97 13.46
CA ASN A 98 4.04 -15.42 13.39
C ASN A 98 3.10 -16.18 14.34
N PHE A 99 2.46 -15.49 15.29
CA PHE A 99 1.56 -16.05 16.30
C PHE A 99 2.14 -17.28 17.05
N GLY A 100 3.45 -17.33 17.25
CA GLY A 100 4.13 -18.47 17.88
C GLY A 100 4.27 -19.71 16.99
N THR A 101 3.99 -19.60 15.69
CA THR A 101 4.13 -20.68 14.71
C THR A 101 5.49 -20.63 14.00
N MET A 102 5.74 -21.62 13.13
CA MET A 102 6.93 -21.69 12.27
C MET A 102 6.74 -20.98 10.91
N SER A 103 5.76 -20.09 10.81
CA SER A 103 5.48 -19.30 9.60
C SER A 103 5.23 -17.83 9.96
N GLN A 104 5.43 -16.97 8.98
CA GLN A 104 5.08 -15.55 9.04
C GLN A 104 3.87 -15.25 8.15
N TYR A 105 3.06 -14.27 8.50
CA TYR A 105 1.76 -14.07 7.84
C TYR A 105 1.58 -12.67 7.27
N VAL A 106 1.00 -12.63 6.07
CA VAL A 106 0.40 -11.46 5.42
C VAL A 106 -0.98 -11.85 4.90
N TRP A 107 -1.86 -10.88 4.66
CA TRP A 107 -3.24 -11.14 4.26
C TRP A 107 -3.51 -10.68 2.83
N GLN A 108 -4.32 -11.46 2.11
CA GLN A 108 -4.89 -11.12 0.82
C GLN A 108 -6.41 -11.27 0.90
N PHE A 109 -7.11 -10.15 0.88
CA PHE A 109 -8.57 -10.09 0.89
C PHE A 109 -9.09 -10.10 -0.54
N ASN A 110 -10.00 -11.03 -0.84
CA ASN A 110 -10.62 -11.21 -2.14
C ASN A 110 -12.07 -10.74 -2.09
N PHE A 111 -12.45 -9.73 -2.89
CA PHE A 111 -13.78 -9.10 -2.83
C PHE A 111 -14.74 -9.65 -3.89
N SER A 112 -16.04 -9.58 -3.59
CA SER A 112 -17.13 -9.94 -4.52
C SER A 112 -17.75 -8.72 -5.21
N ASP A 113 -17.33 -7.50 -4.86
CA ASP A 113 -17.92 -6.24 -5.35
C ASP A 113 -17.74 -6.00 -6.85
N PHE A 114 -16.73 -6.63 -7.47
CA PHE A 114 -16.45 -6.50 -8.90
C PHE A 114 -17.02 -7.66 -9.70
N ASP A 115 -17.92 -7.37 -10.62
CA ASP A 115 -18.46 -8.33 -11.59
C ASP A 115 -17.77 -8.17 -12.95
N VAL A 116 -16.92 -9.14 -13.31
CA VAL A 116 -16.14 -9.15 -14.55
C VAL A 116 -17.00 -9.16 -15.83
N TYR A 117 -18.27 -9.53 -15.73
CA TYR A 117 -19.20 -9.63 -16.86
C TYR A 117 -20.00 -8.34 -17.07
N THR A 118 -20.24 -7.56 -16.02
CA THR A 118 -21.13 -6.38 -16.08
C THR A 118 -20.47 -5.06 -15.74
N ASP A 119 -19.42 -5.04 -14.92
CA ASP A 119 -18.82 -3.80 -14.43
C ASP A 119 -17.91 -3.14 -15.48
N LEU A 120 -17.75 -1.82 -15.32
CA LEU A 120 -16.78 -1.07 -16.11
C LEU A 120 -15.37 -1.54 -15.81
N GLN A 121 -14.61 -1.85 -16.86
CA GLN A 121 -13.29 -2.45 -16.74
C GLN A 121 -12.36 -2.05 -17.87
N ASN A 122 -11.07 -2.02 -17.56
CA ASN A 122 -10.00 -1.99 -18.54
C ASN A 122 -9.61 -3.43 -18.89
N THR A 123 -9.92 -3.87 -20.11
CA THR A 123 -9.72 -5.26 -20.55
C THR A 123 -8.27 -5.72 -20.42
N ASP A 124 -7.28 -4.86 -20.74
CA ASP A 124 -5.86 -5.21 -20.59
C ASP A 124 -5.49 -5.51 -19.12
N SER A 125 -6.10 -4.78 -18.19
CA SER A 125 -5.89 -4.97 -16.75
C SER A 125 -6.51 -6.28 -16.28
N ILE A 126 -7.72 -6.59 -16.75
CA ILE A 126 -8.39 -7.86 -16.44
C ILE A 126 -7.63 -9.06 -17.02
N ASP A 127 -7.17 -8.97 -18.26
CA ASP A 127 -6.38 -10.03 -18.88
C ASP A 127 -5.03 -10.24 -18.17
N LEU A 128 -4.42 -9.17 -17.67
CA LEU A 128 -3.24 -9.28 -16.80
C LEU A 128 -3.57 -10.02 -15.50
N LEU A 129 -4.62 -9.61 -14.78
CA LEU A 129 -5.02 -10.22 -13.52
C LEU A 129 -5.39 -11.70 -13.67
N LYS A 130 -6.12 -12.06 -14.74
CA LYS A 130 -6.41 -13.47 -15.09
C LYS A 130 -5.13 -14.28 -15.27
N ARG A 131 -4.15 -13.75 -16.01
CA ARG A 131 -2.85 -14.42 -16.21
C ARG A 131 -2.06 -14.59 -14.91
N GLN A 132 -2.26 -13.70 -13.95
CA GLN A 132 -1.62 -13.75 -12.63
C GLN A 132 -2.39 -14.61 -11.62
N GLY A 133 -3.53 -15.18 -12.04
CA GLY A 133 -4.24 -16.21 -11.30
C GLY A 133 -5.41 -15.70 -10.47
N ILE A 134 -5.94 -14.51 -10.77
CA ILE A 134 -7.23 -14.07 -10.22
C ILE A 134 -8.35 -14.89 -10.84
N ASP A 135 -9.14 -15.54 -10.00
CA ASP A 135 -10.31 -16.31 -10.36
C ASP A 135 -11.57 -15.47 -10.11
N PHE A 136 -12.01 -14.76 -11.15
CA PHE A 136 -13.13 -13.83 -11.07
C PHE A 136 -14.47 -14.52 -10.79
N ASP A 137 -14.65 -15.77 -11.21
CA ASP A 137 -15.87 -16.53 -10.91
C ASP A 137 -15.90 -16.84 -9.41
N ARG A 138 -14.77 -17.27 -8.85
CA ARG A 138 -14.65 -17.46 -7.40
C ARG A 138 -14.79 -16.17 -6.60
N ASN A 139 -14.33 -15.03 -7.11
CA ASN A 139 -14.58 -13.73 -6.49
C ASN A 139 -16.09 -13.45 -6.34
N LEU A 140 -16.89 -13.73 -7.37
CA LEU A 140 -18.34 -13.53 -7.32
C LEU A 140 -19.04 -14.50 -6.36
N GLU A 141 -18.57 -15.75 -6.30
CA GLU A 141 -19.20 -16.81 -5.49
C GLU A 141 -18.80 -16.77 -4.00
N GLU A 142 -17.53 -16.53 -3.70
CA GLU A 142 -16.94 -16.67 -2.37
C GLU A 142 -16.35 -15.38 -1.80
N GLY A 143 -16.28 -14.32 -2.62
CA GLY A 143 -15.62 -13.07 -2.28
C GLY A 143 -16.29 -12.33 -1.12
N ILE A 144 -15.50 -11.47 -0.51
CA ILE A 144 -15.89 -10.64 0.62
C ILE A 144 -16.82 -9.53 0.15
N ASP A 145 -17.94 -9.35 0.85
CA ASP A 145 -18.72 -8.11 0.80
C ASP A 145 -17.90 -6.97 1.40
N SER A 146 -17.52 -5.98 0.60
CA SER A 146 -16.71 -4.85 1.05
C SER A 146 -17.34 -4.08 2.22
N ALA A 147 -18.67 -4.08 2.37
CA ALA A 147 -19.33 -3.47 3.52
C ALA A 147 -19.04 -4.23 4.82
N HIS A 148 -18.97 -5.57 4.77
CA HIS A 148 -18.59 -6.38 5.92
C HIS A 148 -17.10 -6.16 6.27
N PHE A 149 -16.23 -6.15 5.26
CA PHE A 149 -14.83 -5.79 5.43
C PHE A 149 -14.66 -4.42 6.07
N ALA A 150 -15.37 -3.39 5.58
CA ALA A 150 -15.30 -2.03 6.11
C ALA A 150 -15.64 -1.97 7.60
N ALA A 151 -16.69 -2.69 8.01
CA ALA A 151 -17.11 -2.75 9.41
C ALA A 151 -16.06 -3.41 10.32
N LEU A 152 -15.38 -4.45 9.86
CA LEU A 152 -14.32 -5.13 10.61
C LEU A 152 -13.02 -4.30 10.63
N MET A 153 -12.68 -3.67 9.50
CA MET A 153 -11.53 -2.79 9.38
C MET A 153 -11.64 -1.58 10.31
N ALA A 154 -12.81 -0.95 10.39
CA ALA A 154 -13.08 0.13 11.33
C ALA A 154 -12.97 -0.30 12.80
N LYS A 155 -13.27 -1.58 13.10
CA LYS A 155 -13.15 -2.18 14.45
C LYS A 155 -11.77 -2.80 14.73
N SER A 156 -10.84 -2.76 13.78
CA SER A 156 -9.52 -3.41 13.90
C SER A 156 -8.55 -2.66 14.81
N GLY A 157 -8.77 -1.36 15.02
CA GLY A 157 -7.83 -0.46 15.69
C GLY A 157 -6.74 0.12 14.77
N LEU A 158 -6.68 -0.32 13.50
CA LEU A 158 -5.70 0.18 12.53
C LEU A 158 -6.03 1.59 11.99
N LEU A 159 -7.30 1.97 12.03
CA LEU A 159 -7.84 3.21 11.46
C LEU A 159 -8.52 4.08 12.51
N PHE A 160 -8.74 5.34 12.18
CA PHE A 160 -9.53 6.30 12.96
C PHE A 160 -9.06 6.48 14.41
N ASN A 161 -7.75 6.51 14.63
CA ASN A 161 -7.17 6.67 15.96
C ASN A 161 -7.21 8.14 16.42
N PRO A 162 -8.09 8.52 17.37
CA PRO A 162 -8.38 9.92 17.71
C PRO A 162 -7.24 10.62 18.46
N ASN A 163 -6.40 9.85 19.16
CA ASN A 163 -5.23 10.34 19.88
C ASN A 163 -3.97 10.37 19.01
N GLY A 164 -4.12 10.17 17.69
CA GLY A 164 -3.04 9.92 16.76
C GLY A 164 -2.84 8.42 16.52
N SER A 165 -2.52 8.08 15.26
CA SER A 165 -2.20 6.71 14.88
C SER A 165 -0.77 6.37 15.28
N ASP A 166 -0.59 5.27 16.01
CA ASP A 166 0.74 4.70 16.24
C ASP A 166 1.28 4.04 14.97
N PHE A 167 0.42 3.71 14.02
CA PHE A 167 0.76 3.02 12.80
C PHE A 167 1.45 3.91 11.76
N ALA A 168 2.51 3.39 11.16
CA ALA A 168 3.12 3.92 9.95
C ALA A 168 2.59 3.14 8.73
N TRP A 169 1.77 3.79 7.92
CA TRP A 169 1.21 3.26 6.68
C TRP A 169 2.16 3.47 5.51
N VAL A 170 2.33 2.45 4.69
CA VAL A 170 3.27 2.41 3.58
C VAL A 170 2.57 1.91 2.32
N THR A 171 2.76 2.64 1.23
CA THR A 171 2.26 2.27 -0.10
C THR A 171 3.35 2.47 -1.14
N PHE A 172 3.16 1.92 -2.34
CA PHE A 172 3.95 2.26 -3.51
C PHE A 172 3.02 2.79 -4.60
N HIS A 173 3.07 4.10 -4.88
CA HIS A 173 2.15 4.73 -5.83
C HIS A 173 0.67 4.60 -5.42
N GLY A 174 0.40 4.57 -4.10
CA GLY A 174 -0.88 4.11 -3.57
C GLY A 174 -2.00 5.13 -3.48
N SER A 175 -2.02 6.12 -4.38
CA SER A 175 -3.13 7.08 -4.44
C SER A 175 -4.45 6.37 -4.75
N TYR A 176 -4.46 5.47 -5.75
CA TYR A 176 -5.62 4.64 -6.07
C TYR A 176 -5.94 3.63 -4.96
N ASP A 177 -4.94 3.00 -4.34
CA ASP A 177 -5.13 2.03 -3.26
C ASP A 177 -5.87 2.63 -2.07
N LEU A 178 -5.38 3.78 -1.60
CA LEU A 178 -6.00 4.51 -0.50
C LEU A 178 -7.39 5.02 -0.89
N ALA A 179 -7.60 5.41 -2.15
CA ALA A 179 -8.88 5.87 -2.64
C ALA A 179 -9.92 4.75 -2.71
N HIS A 180 -9.57 3.56 -3.18
CA HIS A 180 -10.46 2.40 -3.17
C HIS A 180 -10.82 1.98 -1.74
N LEU A 181 -9.84 1.90 -0.84
CA LEU A 181 -10.11 1.62 0.57
C LEU A 181 -11.00 2.72 1.19
N MET A 182 -10.77 3.99 0.85
CA MET A 182 -11.62 5.10 1.32
C MET A 182 -13.07 4.94 0.87
N LYS A 183 -13.30 4.64 -0.42
CA LYS A 183 -14.63 4.39 -1.00
C LYS A 183 -15.37 3.30 -0.24
N ILE A 184 -14.68 2.22 0.11
CA ILE A 184 -15.26 1.10 0.87
C ILE A 184 -15.59 1.54 2.30
N LEU A 185 -14.67 2.23 2.98
CA LEU A 185 -14.82 2.64 4.39
C LEU A 185 -15.92 3.67 4.61
N THR A 186 -16.07 4.63 3.69
CA THR A 186 -17.13 5.65 3.79
C THR A 186 -18.50 5.10 3.46
N ARG A 187 -18.54 3.94 2.78
CA ARG A 187 -19.74 3.39 2.15
C ARG A 187 -20.42 4.39 1.19
N ASP A 188 -19.68 5.41 0.77
CA ASP A 188 -20.11 6.39 -0.21
C ASP A 188 -19.64 5.91 -1.59
N LYS A 189 -20.51 6.05 -2.59
CA LYS A 189 -20.12 5.78 -3.99
C LYS A 189 -19.22 6.88 -4.56
N GLN A 190 -19.06 8.00 -3.85
CA GLN A 190 -18.29 9.15 -4.31
C GLN A 190 -17.19 9.51 -3.30
N LEU A 191 -15.96 9.59 -3.81
CA LEU A 191 -14.87 10.25 -3.11
C LEU A 191 -15.10 11.77 -2.98
N PRO A 192 -14.40 12.46 -2.05
CA PRO A 192 -14.52 13.90 -1.85
C PRO A 192 -14.39 14.73 -3.13
N ASN A 193 -15.00 15.91 -3.17
CA ASN A 193 -14.99 16.70 -4.40
C ASN A 193 -13.62 17.31 -4.71
N ASP A 194 -12.87 17.68 -3.67
CA ASP A 194 -11.61 18.39 -3.78
C ASP A 194 -10.46 17.55 -3.23
N LEU A 195 -9.28 17.70 -3.85
CA LEU A 195 -8.05 17.04 -3.41
C LEU A 195 -7.72 17.34 -1.94
N SER A 196 -7.94 18.57 -1.47
CA SER A 196 -7.67 18.95 -0.08
C SER A 196 -8.56 18.18 0.91
N GLN A 197 -9.83 17.97 0.57
CA GLN A 197 -10.76 17.19 1.38
C GLN A 197 -10.36 15.71 1.40
N PHE A 198 -9.98 15.16 0.25
CA PHE A 198 -9.45 13.80 0.16
C PHE A 198 -8.19 13.59 1.01
N MET A 199 -7.20 14.47 0.90
CA MET A 199 -5.98 14.39 1.70
C MET A 199 -6.22 14.61 3.20
N CYS A 200 -7.18 15.47 3.56
CA CYS A 200 -7.65 15.61 4.94
C CYS A 200 -8.21 14.28 5.44
N MET A 201 -9.02 13.60 4.62
CA MET A 201 -9.60 12.31 4.95
C MET A 201 -8.56 11.21 5.11
N VAL A 202 -7.54 11.17 4.24
CA VAL A 202 -6.38 10.27 4.39
C VAL A 202 -5.72 10.48 5.77
N CYS A 203 -5.48 11.74 6.17
CA CYS A 203 -4.90 12.05 7.47
C CYS A 203 -5.79 11.61 8.65
N ILE A 204 -7.11 11.74 8.52
CA ILE A 204 -8.07 11.37 9.58
C ILE A 204 -8.15 9.85 9.75
N VAL A 205 -8.19 9.13 8.63
CA VAL A 205 -8.42 7.68 8.60
C VAL A 205 -7.16 6.91 8.98
N PHE A 206 -6.01 7.27 8.39
CA PHE A 206 -4.76 6.51 8.53
C PHE A 206 -3.78 7.15 9.52
N GLY A 207 -4.00 8.42 9.89
CA GLY A 207 -3.07 9.22 10.66
C GLY A 207 -2.06 9.98 9.78
N ARG A 208 -1.05 10.59 10.41
CA ARG A 208 -0.05 11.41 9.71
C ARG A 208 1.10 10.60 9.12
N LYS A 209 1.37 9.40 9.63
CA LYS A 209 2.50 8.56 9.21
C LYS A 209 2.12 7.73 7.98
N VAL A 210 1.69 8.37 6.90
CA VAL A 210 1.44 7.73 5.61
C VAL A 210 2.61 8.04 4.68
N PHE A 211 3.23 7.02 4.13
CA PHE A 211 4.40 7.13 3.27
C PHE A 211 4.13 6.48 1.91
N ASP A 212 4.32 7.24 0.84
CA ASP A 212 4.30 6.71 -0.52
C ASP A 212 5.75 6.60 -1.03
N MET A 213 6.24 5.37 -1.14
CA MET A 213 7.60 5.10 -1.63
C MET A 213 7.86 5.66 -3.02
N LYS A 214 6.84 5.70 -3.89
CA LYS A 214 6.96 6.23 -5.25
C LYS A 214 7.16 7.75 -5.24
N ASN A 215 6.68 8.45 -4.22
CA ASN A 215 7.02 9.84 -3.98
C ASN A 215 8.44 9.96 -3.40
N MET A 216 8.74 9.22 -2.33
CA MET A 216 10.01 9.31 -1.61
C MET A 216 11.23 9.03 -2.50
N MET A 217 11.14 8.02 -3.36
CA MET A 217 12.25 7.61 -4.23
C MET A 217 12.67 8.72 -5.22
N LYS A 218 11.82 9.71 -5.52
CA LYS A 218 12.17 10.85 -6.39
C LYS A 218 13.33 11.69 -5.84
N PHE A 219 13.61 11.58 -4.54
CA PHE A 219 14.60 12.37 -3.83
C PHE A 219 15.85 11.57 -3.44
N CYS A 220 15.97 10.35 -3.97
CA CYS A 220 17.06 9.41 -3.70
C CYS A 220 17.77 9.06 -5.01
N ASP A 221 19.09 9.14 -5.02
CA ASP A 221 19.88 8.87 -6.24
C ASP A 221 19.76 7.41 -6.69
N GLY A 222 19.61 7.24 -8.01
CA GLY A 222 19.64 5.93 -8.67
C GLY A 222 18.32 5.17 -8.67
N LEU A 223 17.22 5.73 -8.14
CA LEU A 223 15.94 5.03 -8.02
C LEU A 223 14.90 5.51 -9.04
N TYR A 224 14.33 4.59 -9.81
CA TYR A 224 13.27 4.84 -10.79
C TYR A 224 12.47 3.54 -11.10
N GLY A 225 11.42 3.64 -11.90
CA GLY A 225 10.63 2.47 -12.34
C GLY A 225 9.50 2.05 -11.41
N GLY A 226 8.92 0.86 -11.62
CA GLY A 226 7.85 0.29 -10.80
C GLY A 226 8.39 -0.36 -9.52
N LEU A 227 7.49 -0.95 -8.71
CA LEU A 227 7.84 -1.62 -7.45
C LEU A 227 8.91 -2.69 -7.68
N GLU A 228 8.74 -3.51 -8.72
CA GLU A 228 9.68 -4.57 -9.08
C GLU A 228 11.06 -4.04 -9.48
N ASN A 229 11.15 -2.88 -10.15
CA ASN A 229 12.45 -2.26 -10.45
C ASN A 229 13.13 -1.74 -9.19
N LEU A 230 12.35 -1.11 -8.30
CA LEU A 230 12.85 -0.58 -7.04
C LEU A 230 13.34 -1.71 -6.12
N SER A 231 12.54 -2.75 -5.92
CA SER A 231 12.91 -3.89 -5.07
C SER A 231 14.20 -4.55 -5.55
N ASN A 232 14.32 -4.81 -6.86
CA ASN A 232 15.52 -5.37 -7.47
C ASN A 232 16.75 -4.47 -7.28
N THR A 233 16.60 -3.16 -7.48
CA THR A 233 17.69 -2.19 -7.26
C THR A 233 18.18 -2.21 -5.80
N LEU A 234 17.27 -2.43 -4.85
CA LEU A 234 17.59 -2.49 -3.42
C LEU A 234 18.00 -3.90 -2.94
N GLY A 235 18.03 -4.89 -3.83
CA GLY A 235 18.35 -6.29 -3.52
C GLY A 235 17.27 -7.03 -2.74
N VAL A 236 16.01 -6.59 -2.85
CA VAL A 236 14.84 -7.24 -2.24
C VAL A 236 14.15 -8.11 -3.28
N GLN A 237 13.90 -9.37 -2.93
CA GLN A 237 13.28 -10.37 -3.81
C GLN A 237 11.88 -10.69 -3.33
N ARG A 238 10.98 -11.06 -4.25
CA ARG A 238 9.64 -11.55 -3.91
C ARG A 238 9.74 -12.94 -3.29
N VAL A 239 9.44 -13.05 -2.00
CA VAL A 239 9.60 -14.30 -1.24
C VAL A 239 8.34 -15.16 -1.16
N ALA A 240 7.16 -14.62 -1.47
CA ALA A 240 5.90 -15.34 -1.46
C ALA A 240 4.90 -14.71 -2.44
N GLY A 241 4.04 -15.54 -3.04
CA GLY A 241 3.00 -15.11 -3.98
C GLY A 241 3.52 -14.74 -5.38
N LYS A 242 2.62 -14.15 -6.19
CA LYS A 242 2.89 -13.73 -7.58
C LYS A 242 2.79 -12.21 -7.70
N CYS A 243 3.48 -11.65 -8.69
CA CYS A 243 3.32 -10.23 -9.05
C CYS A 243 1.91 -9.96 -9.57
N HIS A 244 1.36 -8.78 -9.25
CA HIS A 244 -0.04 -8.41 -9.50
C HIS A 244 -1.04 -9.31 -8.77
N GLN A 245 -0.70 -9.60 -7.51
CA GLN A 245 -1.64 -10.07 -6.50
C GLN A 245 -1.38 -9.27 -5.24
N ALA A 246 -2.43 -8.67 -4.69
CA ALA A 246 -2.32 -7.61 -3.71
C ALA A 246 -1.53 -8.03 -2.45
N GLY A 247 -1.69 -9.28 -1.98
CA GLY A 247 -0.96 -9.79 -0.81
C GLY A 247 0.55 -9.89 -1.05
N SER A 248 0.96 -10.31 -2.25
CA SER A 248 2.36 -10.45 -2.62
C SER A 248 3.02 -9.08 -2.86
N ASP A 249 2.33 -8.18 -3.55
CA ASP A 249 2.81 -6.82 -3.82
C ASP A 249 2.85 -5.97 -2.55
N THR A 250 1.92 -6.19 -1.61
CA THR A 250 1.96 -5.58 -0.28
C THR A 250 3.17 -6.06 0.53
N LEU A 251 3.50 -7.35 0.50
CA LEU A 251 4.69 -7.89 1.16
C LEU A 251 5.98 -7.32 0.56
N LEU A 252 6.06 -7.27 -0.77
CA LEU A 252 7.21 -6.70 -1.46
C LEU A 252 7.35 -5.20 -1.15
N THR A 253 6.25 -4.47 -1.07
CA THR A 253 6.18 -3.06 -0.63
C THR A 253 6.76 -2.90 0.77
N MET A 254 6.34 -3.73 1.74
CA MET A 254 6.87 -3.69 3.11
C MET A 254 8.39 -3.90 3.17
N GLN A 255 8.85 -5.00 2.56
CA GLN A 255 10.26 -5.40 2.62
C GLN A 255 11.15 -4.39 1.90
N THR A 256 10.68 -3.87 0.76
CA THR A 256 11.36 -2.83 0.00
C THR A 256 11.45 -1.54 0.80
N PHE A 257 10.37 -1.13 1.49
CA PHE A 257 10.39 0.06 2.32
C PHE A 257 11.38 -0.05 3.49
N ARG A 258 11.41 -1.19 4.18
CA ARG A 258 12.38 -1.44 5.24
C ARG A 258 13.82 -1.32 4.73
N ARG A 259 14.12 -1.94 3.58
CA ARG A 259 15.44 -1.86 2.96
C ARG A 259 15.77 -0.44 2.49
N PHE A 260 14.78 0.27 1.97
CA PHE A 260 14.89 1.66 1.53
C PHE A 260 15.22 2.60 2.70
N LEU A 261 14.53 2.46 3.83
CA LEU A 261 14.83 3.22 5.05
C LEU A 261 16.25 2.92 5.56
N ASP A 262 16.66 1.66 5.50
CA ASP A 262 17.98 1.22 5.93
C ASP A 262 19.14 1.85 5.14
N ILE A 263 18.95 2.04 3.84
CA ILE A 263 19.98 2.60 2.95
C ILE A 263 19.95 4.13 2.98
N TYR A 264 18.77 4.73 2.78
CA TYR A 264 18.64 6.15 2.49
C TYR A 264 18.30 6.99 3.74
N PHE A 265 17.67 6.40 4.75
CA PHE A 265 17.12 7.16 5.88
C PHE A 265 17.77 6.84 7.22
N LYS A 266 18.85 6.05 7.27
CA LYS A 266 19.62 5.85 8.51
C LYS A 266 20.63 6.97 8.75
N GLN A 267 20.66 7.47 9.99
CA GLN A 267 21.69 8.38 10.49
C GLN A 267 22.38 7.80 11.72
N LYS A 268 23.66 8.14 11.90
CA LYS A 268 24.40 7.82 13.13
C LYS A 268 23.88 8.70 14.27
N SER A 269 23.52 8.09 15.40
CA SER A 269 23.21 8.76 16.67
C SER A 269 24.14 8.25 17.77
N GLU A 270 24.22 8.98 18.90
CA GLU A 270 24.99 8.57 20.08
C GLU A 270 24.55 7.19 20.64
N SER A 271 23.31 6.79 20.37
CA SER A 271 22.72 5.50 20.79
C SER A 271 22.75 4.40 19.70
N GLY A 272 23.47 4.62 18.59
CA GLY A 272 23.52 3.71 17.44
C GLY A 272 22.89 4.30 16.17
N LEU A 273 22.67 3.47 15.14
CA LEU A 273 21.99 3.89 13.90
C LEU A 273 20.48 3.98 14.14
N ARG A 274 19.88 5.13 13.82
CA ARG A 274 18.42 5.35 13.87
C ARG A 274 17.96 5.98 12.56
N HIS A 275 16.69 5.81 12.22
CA HIS A 275 16.12 6.52 11.09
C HIS A 275 16.10 8.03 11.36
N ASN A 276 16.39 8.83 10.34
CA ASN A 276 16.34 10.28 10.37
C ASN A 276 14.87 10.72 10.36
N GLY A 277 14.27 10.77 11.56
CA GLY A 277 12.86 11.11 11.74
C GLY A 277 12.49 12.49 11.20
N HIS A 278 13.41 13.45 11.26
CA HIS A 278 13.19 14.79 10.71
C HIS A 278 13.10 14.77 9.18
N LEU A 279 13.92 13.95 8.52
CA LEU A 279 13.86 13.75 7.07
C LEU A 279 12.59 13.01 6.66
N LEU A 280 12.23 11.94 7.38
CA LEU A 280 10.99 11.19 7.13
C LEU A 280 9.73 12.05 7.31
N ALA A 281 9.72 12.98 8.26
CA ALA A 281 8.58 13.87 8.49
C ALA A 281 8.20 14.70 7.24
N ARG A 282 9.14 14.95 6.31
CA ARG A 282 8.87 15.68 5.06
C ARG A 282 8.09 14.88 4.02
N PHE A 283 7.96 13.57 4.20
CA PHE A 283 7.26 12.66 3.30
C PHE A 283 5.92 12.17 3.86
N GLN A 284 5.56 12.61 5.06
CA GLN A 284 4.31 12.24 5.73
C GLN A 284 3.10 12.80 5.00
N CYS A 285 2.15 11.92 4.65
CA CYS A 285 0.92 12.22 3.92
C CYS A 285 1.16 12.94 2.57
N VAL A 286 2.23 12.56 1.87
CA VAL A 286 2.48 13.03 0.51
C VAL A 286 2.44 11.85 -0.45
N LEU A 287 1.41 11.83 -1.31
CA LEU A 287 1.18 10.76 -2.27
C LEU A 287 1.70 11.16 -3.65
N HIS A 288 2.24 10.19 -4.38
CA HIS A 288 2.76 10.40 -5.72
C HIS A 288 1.67 10.92 -6.66
N GLY A 289 1.95 12.02 -7.35
CA GLY A 289 1.03 12.64 -8.29
C GLY A 289 -0.06 13.51 -7.65
N LEU A 290 -0.17 13.51 -6.31
CA LEU A 290 -1.10 14.31 -5.51
C LEU A 290 -0.36 15.26 -4.55
N GLU A 291 0.89 15.61 -4.87
CA GLU A 291 1.73 16.43 -4.00
C GLU A 291 1.16 17.85 -3.80
N PRO A 292 1.37 18.48 -2.62
CA PRO A 292 1.03 19.89 -2.42
C PRO A 292 1.74 20.81 -3.42
N ASN A 293 1.13 21.97 -3.72
CA ASN A 293 1.79 22.99 -4.53
C ASN A 293 3.15 23.38 -3.92
N ASN A 294 4.16 23.57 -4.78
CA ASN A 294 5.54 23.91 -4.40
C ASN A 294 6.21 22.86 -3.47
N TYR A 295 5.68 21.63 -3.39
CA TYR A 295 6.28 20.58 -2.56
C TYR A 295 7.75 20.33 -2.91
N PHE A 296 8.07 20.28 -4.20
CA PHE A 296 9.44 20.08 -4.69
C PHE A 296 10.37 21.26 -4.40
N ASP A 297 9.84 22.47 -4.20
CA ASP A 297 10.65 23.65 -3.89
C ASP A 297 11.25 23.58 -2.47
N GLN A 298 10.59 22.84 -1.56
CA GLN A 298 11.08 22.59 -0.20
C GLN A 298 12.40 21.77 -0.16
N PHE A 299 12.78 21.21 -1.30
CA PHE A 299 13.89 20.28 -1.47
C PHE A 299 15.05 20.86 -2.28
N ASN A 300 15.00 22.16 -2.66
CA ASN A 300 16.09 22.93 -3.28
C ASN A 300 16.77 22.26 -4.49
N GLY A 301 16.02 21.49 -5.29
CA GLY A 301 16.48 20.97 -6.59
C GLY A 301 17.67 20.00 -6.56
N ARG A 302 17.98 19.38 -5.42
CA ARG A 302 19.03 18.36 -5.31
C ARG A 302 18.43 17.02 -4.90
N SER A 303 19.06 15.93 -5.36
CA SER A 303 18.95 14.65 -4.66
C SER A 303 19.41 14.87 -3.23
N LEU A 304 18.51 14.62 -2.28
CA LEU A 304 18.77 14.94 -0.87
C LEU A 304 19.51 13.83 -0.15
N ILE A 305 19.56 12.66 -0.77
CA ILE A 305 19.98 11.44 -0.11
C ILE A 305 20.78 10.60 -1.10
N ALA A 306 22.11 10.67 -0.96
CA ALA A 306 23.02 9.69 -1.53
C ALA A 306 23.05 8.45 -0.62
N ALA A 307 23.09 7.27 -1.22
CA ALA A 307 23.21 5.98 -0.53
C ALA A 307 24.57 5.83 0.18
#